data_AF-A0A4V1ZVU0-F1
#
_entry.id   AF-A0A4V1ZVU0-F1
#
_cell.length_a   1.000
_cell.length_b   1.000
_cell.length_c   1.000
_cell.angle_alpha   90.00
_cell.angle_beta   90.00
_cell.angle_gamma   90.00
#
_symmetry.space_group_name_H-M   'P 1'
#
loop_
_entity.id
_entity.type
_entity.pdbx_description
1 polymer ?
#
loop_
_entity_poly.entity_id
_entity_poly.type
_entity_poly.pdbx_seq_one_letter_code
_entity_poly.pdbx_strand_id
1 'polypeptide(L)' 'MLRLAILSILLSVTASIYDFKVPALEGGDIDFSKYKGKKVLIVNTASKCGLTPQY' A
#
# COMPACT_ATOMS: atom_id res chain seq x y z
N MET A 1 1.92 13.83 34.31
CA MET A 1 1.77 14.30 32.92
C MET A 1 2.96 13.93 32.03
N LEU A 2 4.20 13.89 32.54
CA LEU A 2 5.38 13.45 31.77
C LEU A 2 5.39 11.94 31.40
N ARG A 3 4.71 11.08 32.19
CA ARG A 3 4.62 9.63 31.90
C ARG A 3 3.68 9.27 30.73
N LEU A 4 2.68 10.10 30.40
CA LEU A 4 1.77 9.81 29.28
C LEU A 4 2.42 10.08 27.91
N ALA A 5 3.33 11.07 27.83
CA ALA A 5 4.02 11.41 26.59
C ALA A 5 5.03 10.34 26.12
N ILE A 6 5.59 9.55 27.04
CA ILE A 6 6.57 8.50 26.73
C ILE A 6 5.91 7.30 26.01
N LEU A 7 4.64 7.00 26.31
CA LEU A 7 3.92 5.90 25.66
C LEU A 7 3.59 6.21 24.19
N SER A 8 3.36 7.48 23.85
CA SER A 8 3.00 7.92 22.49
C SER A 8 4.14 7.84 21.49
N ILE A 9 5.40 7.85 21.94
CA ILE A 9 6.59 7.84 21.05
C ILE A 9 6.91 6.41 20.56
N LEU A 10 6.45 5.37 21.25
CA LEU A 10 6.71 3.96 20.91
C LEU A 10 5.74 3.37 19.87
N LEU A 11 4.65 4.06 19.53
CA LEU A 11 3.60 3.58 18.62
C LEU A 11 3.75 4.07 17.17
N SER A 12 4.95 4.48 16.75
CA SER A 12 5.20 4.72 15.33
C SER A 12 5.31 3.38 14.60
N VAL A 13 4.15 2.80 14.28
CA VAL A 13 4.06 1.64 13.38
C VAL A 13 4.42 2.17 11.99
N THR A 14 5.65 1.93 11.55
CA THR A 14 6.06 2.24 10.19
C THR A 14 5.31 1.29 9.26
N ALA A 15 4.15 1.71 8.75
CA ALA A 15 3.38 0.94 7.80
C ALA A 15 4.21 0.76 6.53
N SER A 16 4.57 -0.48 6.20
CA SER A 16 5.30 -0.81 4.99
C SER A 16 4.32 -1.23 3.91
N ILE A 17 4.58 -0.82 2.66
CA ILE A 17 3.74 -1.23 1.53
C ILE A 17 3.73 -2.75 1.33
N TYR A 18 4.76 -3.44 1.80
CA TYR A 18 4.89 -4.90 1.71
C TYR A 18 3.99 -5.67 2.68
N ASP A 19 3.31 -4.99 3.60
CA ASP A 19 2.41 -5.60 4.58
C ASP A 19 0.98 -5.76 4.03
N PHE A 20 0.69 -5.16 2.86
CA PHE A 20 -0.65 -5.19 2.27
C PHE A 20 -0.90 -6.45 1.46
N LYS A 21 -2.14 -6.94 1.58
CA LYS A 21 -2.75 -7.89 0.64
C LYS A 21 -4.01 -7.24 0.10
N VAL A 22 -4.14 -7.19 -1.22
CA VAL A 22 -5.29 -6.57 -1.88
C VAL A 22 -5.93 -7.53 -2.85
N PRO A 23 -7.27 -7.50 -3.04
CA PRO A 23 -7.93 -8.34 -4.03
C PRO A 23 -7.37 -8.09 -5.44
N ALA A 24 -7.10 -9.16 -6.16
CA ALA A 24 -6.73 -9.10 -7.57
C ALA A 24 -7.99 -9.02 -8.46
N LEU A 25 -7.84 -8.44 -9.66
CA LEU A 25 -8.93 -8.38 -10.65
C LEU A 25 -9.40 -9.77 -11.10
N GLU A 26 -8.48 -10.72 -11.26
CA GLU A 26 -8.76 -12.11 -11.68
C GLU A 26 -9.17 -13.04 -10.52
N GLY A 27 -9.38 -12.48 -9.32
CA GLY A 27 -9.64 -13.22 -8.10
C GLY A 27 -8.37 -13.59 -7.31
N GLY A 28 -8.56 -13.91 -6.02
CA GLY A 28 -7.47 -14.09 -5.06
C GLY A 28 -6.84 -12.75 -4.63
N ASP A 29 -5.65 -12.83 -4.02
CA ASP A 29 -4.97 -11.66 -3.44
C ASP A 29 -3.59 -11.39 -4.08
N ILE A 30 -3.31 -10.12 -4.33
CA ILE A 30 -1.97 -9.59 -4.57
C ILE A 30 -1.31 -9.36 -3.20
N ASP A 31 -0.34 -10.19 -2.88
CA ASP A 31 0.51 -10.05 -1.69
C ASP A 31 1.72 -9.18 -2.01
N PHE A 32 1.76 -7.95 -1.46
CA PHE A 32 2.80 -6.99 -1.78
C PHE A 32 4.19 -7.42 -1.30
N SER A 33 4.29 -8.33 -0.32
CA SER A 33 5.57 -8.84 0.18
C SER A 33 6.44 -9.46 -0.93
N LYS A 34 5.81 -9.98 -1.99
CA LYS A 34 6.47 -10.56 -3.17
C LYS A 34 7.30 -9.54 -3.96
N TYR A 35 7.05 -8.25 -3.80
CA TYR A 35 7.78 -7.19 -4.50
C TYR A 35 8.92 -6.57 -3.68
N LYS A 36 9.18 -7.06 -2.46
CA LYS A 36 10.24 -6.54 -1.61
C LYS A 36 11.61 -6.62 -2.30
N GLY A 37 12.36 -5.52 -2.24
CA GLY A 37 13.69 -5.40 -2.88
C GLY A 37 13.66 -5.09 -4.38
N LYS A 38 12.47 -4.90 -4.98
CA LYS A 38 12.31 -4.49 -6.38
C LYS A 38 11.93 -3.01 -6.45
N LYS A 39 12.29 -2.35 -7.55
CA LYS A 39 11.72 -1.03 -7.89
C LYS A 39 10.30 -1.25 -8.40
N VAL A 40 9.33 -0.58 -7.78
CA VAL A 40 7.91 -0.72 -8.10
C VAL A 40 7.34 0.67 -8.41
N LEU A 41 6.61 0.80 -9.52
CA LEU A 41 5.80 1.97 -9.82
C LEU A 41 4.33 1.63 -9.58
N ILE A 42 3.67 2.43 -8.74
CA ILE A 42 2.25 2.27 -8.43
C ILE A 42 1.50 3.42 -9.09
N VAL A 43 0.47 3.09 -9.85
CA VAL A 43 -0.33 4.07 -10.59
C VAL A 43 -1.80 3.88 -10.19
N ASN A 44 -2.43 4.94 -9.70
CA ASN A 44 -3.87 4.97 -9.54
C ASN A 44 -4.51 5.24 -10.92
N THR A 45 -5.00 4.20 -11.57
CA THR A 45 -5.69 4.30 -12.85
C THR A 45 -7.19 4.48 -12.65
N ALA A 46 -7.87 5.00 -13.67
CA ALA A 46 -9.33 5.11 -13.69
C ALA A 46 -9.85 4.71 -15.07
N SER A 47 -10.82 3.80 -15.10
CA SER A 47 -11.56 3.50 -16.33
C SER A 47 -12.47 4.67 -16.69
N LYS A 48 -12.72 4.88 -18.00
CA LYS A 48 -13.67 5.90 -18.50
C LYS A 48 -13.30 7.35 -18.14
N CYS A 49 -12.01 7.67 -18.00
CA CYS A 49 -11.54 9.03 -17.70
C CYS A 49 -11.21 9.86 -18.95
N GLY A 50 -11.39 9.32 -20.16
CA GLY A 50 -11.11 10.03 -21.43
C GLY A 50 -9.62 10.15 -21.80
N LEU A 51 -8.72 9.83 -20.86
CA LEU A 51 -7.25 9.85 -21.06
C LEU A 51 -6.67 8.49 -21.49
N THR A 52 -7.51 7.46 -21.59
CA THR A 52 -7.11 6.10 -21.90
C THR A 52 -7.86 5.58 -23.14
N PRO A 53 -7.39 5.87 -24.37
CA PRO A 53 -8.05 5.39 -25.59
C PRO A 53 -7.85 3.89 -25.87
N GLN A 54 -6.96 3.24 -25.10
CA GLN A 54 -6.48 1.87 -25.32
C GLN A 54 -7.08 0.83 -24.35
N TYR A 55 -8.11 1.20 -23.57
CA TYR A 55 -8.94 0.28 -22.78
C TYR A 55 -10.40 0.41 -23.19
#